data_AF-A0A9D8WYQ6-F1
#
_entry.id   AF-A0A9D8WYQ6-F1
#
_cell.length_a   1.000
_cell.length_b   1.000
_cell.length_c   1.000
_cell.angle_alpha   90.00
_cell.angle_beta   90.00
_cell.angle_gamma   90.00
#
_symmetry.space_group_name_H-M   'P 1'
#
loop_
_entity.id
_entity.type
_entity.pdbx_description
1 polymer ?
#
loop_
_entity_poly.entity_id
_entity_poly.type
_entity_poly.pdbx_seq_one_letter_code
_entity_poly.pdbx_strand_id
1 'polypeptide(L)'
;MDVKTLSATIGHVSAATTLDIYSHVTDTMQMQAAVSIDRKIGGTNAQMPAVEQTPEETAKPPVNAPCAPTEPHPEPFPRKIRKSGTGCLYQINDNLWEGSFFPRLPNGKRKKFNVYAETKEQCEIKLAEMIERVKAEIAEEKAKLKEGDS
;
A
#
# COMPACT_ATOMS: atom_id res chain seq x y z
N MET A 1 -28.53 21.93 -12.59
CA MET A 1 -27.73 22.67 -13.59
C MET A 1 -28.38 22.44 -14.94
N ASP A 2 -28.53 23.50 -15.75
CA ASP A 2 -29.24 23.41 -17.02
C ASP A 2 -28.35 22.79 -18.11
N VAL A 3 -28.94 21.94 -18.96
CA VAL A 3 -28.24 21.18 -20.01
C VAL A 3 -27.55 22.12 -21.00
N LYS A 4 -28.17 23.30 -21.21
CA LYS A 4 -27.63 24.37 -22.04
C LYS A 4 -26.35 24.99 -21.46
N THR A 5 -26.27 25.09 -20.13
CA THR A 5 -25.10 25.64 -19.44
C THR A 5 -23.90 24.69 -19.52
N LEU A 6 -24.14 23.37 -19.38
CA LEU A 6 -23.09 22.35 -19.53
C LEU A 6 -22.64 22.19 -20.99
N SER A 7 -23.54 22.38 -21.96
CA SER A 7 -23.22 22.29 -23.39
C SER A 7 -22.33 23.44 -23.87
N ALA A 8 -22.63 24.67 -23.43
CA ALA A 8 -21.86 25.85 -23.81
C ALA A 8 -20.43 25.89 -23.22
N THR A 9 -20.20 25.26 -22.06
CA THR A 9 -18.87 25.20 -21.43
C THR A 9 -17.95 24.15 -22.04
N ILE A 10 -18.49 23.13 -22.71
CA ILE A 10 -17.74 21.97 -23.23
C ILE A 10 -17.47 22.08 -24.75
N GLY A 11 -18.15 22.99 -25.46
CA GLY A 11 -17.78 23.37 -26.82
C GLY A 11 -18.07 22.33 -27.90
N HIS A 12 -18.98 21.38 -27.67
CA HIS A 12 -19.41 20.42 -28.68
C HIS A 12 -20.93 20.21 -28.62
N VAL A 13 -21.53 20.02 -29.79
CA VAL A 13 -22.98 20.07 -30.09
C VAL A 13 -23.85 19.07 -29.29
N SER A 14 -23.28 18.23 -28.41
CA SER A 14 -24.06 17.49 -27.42
C SER A 14 -23.23 17.11 -26.19
N ALA A 15 -23.78 17.38 -25.00
CA ALA A 15 -23.23 16.89 -23.73
C ALA A 15 -23.24 15.36 -23.67
N ALA A 16 -24.13 14.70 -24.43
CA ALA A 16 -24.20 13.24 -24.51
C ALA A 16 -22.90 12.69 -25.11
N THR A 17 -22.40 13.23 -26.22
CA THR A 17 -21.18 12.71 -26.88
C THR A 17 -19.95 12.87 -26.00
N THR A 18 -19.85 13.95 -25.22
CA THR A 18 -18.73 14.12 -24.26
C THR A 18 -18.83 13.09 -23.13
N LEU A 19 -20.02 12.92 -22.56
CA LEU A 19 -20.23 11.91 -21.52
C LEU A 19 -19.98 10.49 -22.05
N ASP A 20 -20.35 10.20 -23.29
CA ASP A 20 -20.15 8.91 -23.96
C ASP A 20 -18.67 8.64 -24.28
N ILE A 21 -17.92 9.66 -24.72
CA ILE A 21 -16.48 9.56 -24.98
C ILE A 21 -15.67 9.38 -23.67
N TYR A 22 -16.05 10.09 -22.59
CA TYR A 22 -15.30 10.07 -21.34
C TYR A 22 -15.78 9.03 -20.32
N SER A 23 -17.02 8.53 -20.43
CA SER A 23 -17.54 7.46 -19.57
C SER A 23 -17.39 6.10 -20.24
N HIS A 24 -16.90 5.09 -19.50
CA HIS A 24 -16.91 3.70 -19.96
C HIS A 24 -18.26 3.06 -19.61
N VAL A 25 -19.35 3.61 -20.12
CA VAL A 25 -20.67 2.99 -19.98
C VAL A 25 -20.98 2.30 -21.29
N THR A 26 -20.98 0.96 -21.28
CA THR A 26 -21.37 0.19 -22.46
C THR A 26 -22.90 0.19 -22.61
N ASP A 27 -23.40 0.04 -23.83
CA ASP A 27 -24.84 -0.04 -24.13
C ASP A 27 -25.56 -1.09 -23.26
N THR A 28 -24.87 -2.19 -22.97
CA THR A 28 -25.38 -3.26 -22.10
C THR A 28 -25.63 -2.79 -20.67
N MET A 29 -24.75 -1.93 -20.12
CA MET A 29 -24.91 -1.35 -18.79
C MET A 29 -26.07 -0.36 -18.76
N GLN A 30 -26.27 0.42 -19.83
CA GLN A 30 -27.41 1.34 -19.94
C GLN A 30 -28.74 0.57 -20.00
N MET A 31 -28.81 -0.50 -20.80
CA MET A 31 -30.00 -1.35 -20.88
C MET A 31 -30.30 -2.04 -19.55
N GLN A 32 -29.28 -2.54 -18.84
CA GLN A 32 -29.46 -3.12 -17.50
C GLN A 32 -29.94 -2.10 -16.47
N ALA A 33 -29.43 -0.87 -16.52
CA ALA A 33 -29.88 0.21 -15.65
C ALA A 33 -31.35 0.57 -15.91
N ALA A 34 -31.76 0.68 -17.18
CA ALA A 34 -33.14 0.95 -17.56
C ALA A 34 -34.10 -0.16 -17.06
N VAL A 35 -33.76 -1.43 -17.32
CA VAL A 35 -34.56 -2.59 -16.85
C VAL A 35 -34.65 -2.63 -15.32
N SER A 36 -33.57 -2.26 -14.62
CA SER A 36 -33.55 -2.21 -13.16
C SER A 36 -34.47 -1.11 -12.59
N ILE A 37 -34.58 0.02 -13.28
CA ILE A 37 -35.48 1.12 -12.89
C ILE A 37 -36.94 0.73 -13.15
N ASP A 38 -37.24 0.21 -14.34
CA ASP A 38 -38.59 -0.22 -14.71
C ASP A 38 -39.14 -1.31 -13.78
N ARG A 39 -38.28 -2.25 -13.36
CA ARG A 39 -38.68 -3.28 -12.40
C ARG A 39 -38.94 -2.72 -11.00
N LYS A 40 -38.15 -1.73 -10.55
CA LYS A 40 -38.28 -1.13 -9.21
C LYS A 40 -39.43 -0.13 -9.10
N ILE A 41 -39.74 0.58 -10.19
CA ILE A 41 -40.79 1.62 -10.22
C ILE A 41 -42.10 1.05 -10.77
N GLY A 42 -42.04 0.27 -11.86
CA GLY A 42 -43.21 -0.23 -12.58
C GLY A 42 -43.59 -1.69 -12.28
N GLY A 43 -42.81 -2.41 -11.46
CA GLY A 43 -43.12 -3.78 -11.04
C GLY A 43 -43.06 -4.84 -12.16
N THR A 44 -42.43 -4.53 -13.28
CA THR A 44 -42.35 -5.42 -14.46
C THR A 44 -41.31 -6.53 -14.27
N ASN A 45 -41.62 -7.76 -14.74
CA ASN A 45 -40.70 -8.91 -14.71
C ASN A 45 -39.88 -9.04 -16.01
N ALA A 46 -39.40 -7.92 -16.55
CA ALA A 46 -38.56 -7.96 -17.74
C ALA A 46 -37.22 -8.66 -17.43
N GLN A 47 -36.82 -9.59 -18.30
CA GLN A 47 -35.58 -10.35 -18.16
C GLN A 47 -34.38 -9.41 -18.33
N MET A 48 -33.45 -9.41 -17.37
CA MET A 48 -32.19 -8.65 -17.53
C MET A 48 -31.40 -9.24 -18.71
N PRO A 49 -30.92 -8.40 -19.64
CA PRO A 49 -30.05 -8.88 -20.71
C PRO A 49 -28.75 -9.41 -20.09
N ALA A 50 -28.42 -10.67 -20.41
CA ALA A 50 -27.19 -11.32 -19.98
C ALA A 50 -26.03 -10.81 -20.84
N VAL A 51 -24.93 -10.45 -20.20
CA VAL A 51 -23.71 -10.01 -20.87
C VAL A 51 -23.08 -11.24 -21.53
N GLU A 52 -23.21 -11.39 -22.84
CA GLU A 52 -22.20 -12.14 -23.61
C GLU A 52 -20.96 -11.25 -23.68
N GLN A 53 -19.92 -11.66 -22.96
CA GLN A 53 -18.62 -11.00 -23.03
C GLN A 53 -17.95 -11.39 -24.35
N THR A 54 -18.36 -10.77 -25.45
CA THR A 54 -17.60 -10.78 -26.71
C THR A 54 -16.47 -9.76 -26.54
N PRO A 55 -15.19 -10.17 -26.52
CA PRO A 55 -14.10 -9.24 -26.33
C PRO A 55 -13.74 -8.60 -27.67
N GLU A 56 -14.44 -7.53 -28.05
CA GLU A 56 -13.97 -6.65 -29.12
C GLU A 56 -13.05 -5.57 -28.52
N GLU A 57 -11.76 -5.89 -28.61
CA GLU A 57 -10.60 -5.02 -28.82
C GLU A 57 -10.81 -3.49 -28.66
N THR A 58 -10.58 -2.98 -27.44
CA THR A 58 -9.94 -1.67 -27.26
C THR A 58 -9.17 -1.60 -25.95
N ALA A 59 -7.93 -2.07 -26.02
CA ALA A 59 -6.75 -1.56 -25.31
C ALA A 59 -6.92 -0.94 -23.90
N LYS A 60 -7.30 -1.72 -22.87
CA LYS A 60 -6.78 -1.59 -21.49
C LYS A 60 -6.75 -2.97 -20.83
N PRO A 61 -5.63 -3.45 -20.26
CA PRO A 61 -5.58 -4.79 -19.68
C PRO A 61 -6.39 -4.85 -18.38
N PRO A 62 -7.18 -5.93 -18.14
CA PRO A 62 -7.86 -6.17 -16.87
C PRO A 62 -6.86 -6.59 -15.79
N VAL A 63 -6.87 -5.91 -14.64
CA VAL A 63 -5.94 -6.13 -13.51
C VAL A 63 -6.16 -7.41 -12.70
N ASN A 64 -6.96 -8.38 -13.17
CA ASN A 64 -7.22 -9.63 -12.45
C ASN A 64 -7.46 -10.83 -13.39
N ALA A 65 -6.53 -11.09 -14.31
CA ALA A 65 -6.43 -12.40 -14.96
C ALA A 65 -5.35 -13.24 -14.24
N PRO A 66 -5.55 -14.56 -14.03
CA PRO A 66 -4.45 -15.45 -13.68
C PRO A 66 -3.45 -15.42 -14.85
N CYS A 67 -2.23 -14.95 -14.56
CA CYS A 67 -1.18 -14.77 -15.56
C CYS A 67 -0.84 -16.13 -16.21
N ALA A 68 -1.06 -16.26 -17.52
CA ALA A 68 -0.54 -17.38 -18.30
C ALA A 68 1.00 -17.28 -18.36
N PRO A 69 1.75 -18.39 -18.23
CA PRO A 69 3.17 -18.37 -17.92
C PRO A 69 4.02 -18.23 -19.19
N THR A 70 4.36 -17.00 -19.58
CA THR A 70 5.40 -16.76 -20.60
C THR A 70 6.22 -15.55 -20.22
N GLU A 71 7.08 -15.77 -19.23
CA GLU A 71 8.41 -15.17 -19.03
C GLU A 71 8.94 -15.79 -17.73
N PRO A 72 10.22 -16.23 -17.65
CA PRO A 72 10.80 -16.61 -16.37
C PRO A 72 10.77 -15.37 -15.49
N HIS A 73 9.77 -15.30 -14.61
CA HIS A 73 9.64 -14.26 -13.61
C HIS A 73 10.98 -14.21 -12.90
N PRO A 74 11.76 -13.10 -12.98
CA PRO A 74 13.04 -13.03 -12.33
C PRO A 74 12.80 -13.35 -10.86
N GLU A 75 13.43 -14.43 -10.38
CA GLU A 75 13.28 -14.85 -9.00
C GLU A 75 13.63 -13.64 -8.13
N PRO A 76 12.77 -13.24 -7.19
CA PRO A 76 13.05 -12.10 -6.36
C PRO A 76 14.32 -12.40 -5.56
N PHE A 77 15.40 -11.67 -5.85
CA PHE A 77 16.64 -11.81 -5.10
C PHE A 77 16.35 -11.66 -3.60
N PRO A 78 16.67 -12.67 -2.77
CA PRO A 78 16.34 -12.63 -1.35
C PRO A 78 17.11 -11.46 -0.70
N ARG A 79 16.36 -10.55 -0.09
CA ARG A 79 16.96 -9.44 0.66
C ARG A 79 17.80 -10.00 1.81
N LYS A 80 19.02 -9.50 1.99
CA LYS A 80 19.89 -9.88 3.12
C LYS A 80 19.32 -9.30 4.41
N ILE A 81 18.51 -10.08 5.11
CA ILE A 81 17.88 -9.68 6.39
C ILE A 81 18.89 -9.86 7.54
N ARG A 82 19.04 -8.84 8.39
CA ARG A 82 19.87 -8.93 9.61
C ARG A 82 19.16 -9.76 10.68
N LYS A 83 19.92 -10.42 11.56
CA LYS A 83 19.37 -11.13 12.73
C LYS A 83 18.56 -10.16 13.61
N SER A 84 17.49 -10.67 14.21
CA SER A 84 16.69 -9.88 15.16
C SER A 84 17.55 -9.46 16.36
N GLY A 85 17.40 -8.21 16.81
CA GLY A 85 18.09 -7.70 18.00
C GLY A 85 19.46 -7.05 17.80
N THR A 86 20.00 -6.99 16.57
CA THR A 86 21.27 -6.29 16.23
C THR A 86 21.06 -4.82 15.81
N GLY A 87 19.84 -4.30 15.93
CA GLY A 87 19.49 -2.94 15.48
C GLY A 87 19.34 -2.80 13.96
N CYS A 88 19.18 -1.56 13.49
CA CYS A 88 19.11 -1.18 12.08
C CYS A 88 20.28 -0.26 11.73
N LEU A 89 20.85 -0.39 10.54
CA LEU A 89 21.89 0.49 10.03
C LEU A 89 21.38 1.17 8.77
N TYR A 90 21.56 2.48 8.70
CA TYR A 90 21.19 3.31 7.56
C TYR A 90 22.39 4.14 7.15
N GLN A 91 22.67 4.18 5.86
CA GLN A 91 23.62 5.14 5.32
C GLN A 91 22.88 6.46 5.13
N ILE A 92 23.28 7.51 5.85
CA ILE A 92 22.71 8.85 5.69
C ILE A 92 23.38 9.54 4.51
N ASN A 93 24.72 9.53 4.50
CA ASN A 93 25.56 10.13 3.46
C ASN A 93 26.72 9.19 3.11
N ASP A 94 27.52 9.52 2.10
CA ASP A 94 28.69 8.74 1.69
C ASP A 94 29.64 8.46 2.87
N ASN A 95 29.79 9.43 3.78
CA ASN A 95 30.69 9.38 4.93
C ASN A 95 29.94 9.31 6.27
N LEU A 96 28.64 8.97 6.30
CA LEU A 96 27.88 8.96 7.54
C LEU A 96 26.87 7.81 7.58
N TRP A 97 27.05 6.95 8.59
CA TRP A 97 26.19 5.83 8.92
C TRP A 97 25.49 6.04 10.26
N GLU A 98 24.18 5.79 10.30
CA GLU A 98 23.35 5.76 11.50
C GLU A 98 23.01 4.32 11.90
N GLY A 99 23.38 3.95 13.12
CA GLY A 99 22.95 2.75 13.81
C GLY A 99 21.80 3.08 14.75
N SER A 100 20.61 2.52 14.52
CA SER A 100 19.42 2.70 15.35
C SER A 100 19.11 1.42 16.16
N PHE A 101 18.87 1.58 17.46
CA PHE A 101 18.44 0.51 18.36
C PHE A 101 17.16 0.90 19.12
N PHE A 102 16.19 -0.01 19.18
CA PHE A 102 14.88 0.20 19.80
C PHE A 102 14.57 -0.84 20.87
N PRO A 103 15.18 -0.75 22.07
CA PRO A 103 14.88 -1.66 23.16
C PRO A 103 13.51 -1.39 23.78
N ARG A 104 12.93 -2.43 24.39
CA ARG A 104 11.72 -2.34 25.23
C ARG A 104 12.14 -2.14 26.69
N LEU A 105 11.78 -1.00 27.25
CA LEU A 105 11.98 -0.65 28.66
C LEU A 105 11.12 -1.53 29.59
N PRO A 106 11.43 -1.58 30.90
CA PRO A 106 10.56 -2.21 31.90
C PRO A 106 9.13 -1.66 31.86
N ASN A 107 8.98 -0.36 31.60
CA ASN A 107 7.69 0.35 31.54
C ASN A 107 6.84 0.01 30.29
N GLY A 108 7.22 -1.00 29.48
CA GLY A 108 6.52 -1.41 28.25
C GLY A 108 6.73 -0.46 27.05
N LYS A 109 7.20 0.76 27.26
CA LYS A 109 7.53 1.74 26.21
C LYS A 109 8.82 1.36 25.48
N ARG A 110 8.96 1.84 24.23
CA ARG A 110 10.21 1.73 23.46
C ARG A 110 10.92 3.07 23.44
N LYS A 111 12.25 3.06 23.55
CA LYS A 111 13.11 4.24 23.38
C LYS A 111 14.05 4.01 22.20
N LYS A 112 14.29 5.04 21.39
CA LYS A 112 15.24 4.98 20.28
C LYS A 112 16.61 5.43 20.77
N PHE A 113 17.65 4.70 20.41
CA PHE A 113 19.05 5.07 20.61
C PHE A 113 19.77 5.06 19.26
N ASN A 114 20.57 6.10 19.02
CA ASN A 114 21.26 6.33 17.75
C ASN A 114 22.76 6.39 17.97
N VAL A 115 23.50 5.83 17.02
CA VAL A 115 24.96 5.89 16.91
C VAL A 115 25.32 6.37 15.53
N TYR A 116 26.34 7.22 15.44
CA TYR A 116 26.86 7.72 14.17
C TYR A 116 28.33 7.33 13.99
N ALA A 117 28.70 6.93 12.78
CA ALA A 117 30.08 6.65 12.39
C ALA A 117 30.30 6.90 10.91
N GLU A 118 31.56 6.99 10.49
CA GLU A 118 31.92 7.28 9.10
C GLU A 118 31.81 6.04 8.21
N THR A 119 32.19 4.88 8.75
CA THR A 119 32.08 3.60 8.06
C THR A 119 31.02 2.70 8.70
N LYS A 120 30.48 1.79 7.89
CA LYS A 120 29.50 0.79 8.35
C LYS A 120 30.04 -0.06 9.50
N GLU A 121 31.29 -0.49 9.42
CA GLU A 121 31.93 -1.36 10.42
C GLU A 121 32.10 -0.64 11.76
N GLN A 122 32.54 0.62 11.74
CA GLN A 122 32.63 1.43 12.96
C GLN A 122 31.26 1.69 13.57
N CYS A 123 30.23 1.87 12.73
CA CYS A 123 28.85 2.02 13.20
C CYS A 123 28.35 0.73 13.87
N GLU A 124 28.67 -0.43 13.29
CA GLU A 124 28.32 -1.75 13.83
C GLU A 124 28.94 -2.00 15.20
N ILE A 125 30.24 -1.71 15.37
CA ILE A 125 30.94 -1.88 16.64
C ILE A 125 30.33 -1.00 17.73
N LYS A 126 30.20 0.31 17.45
CA LYS A 126 29.61 1.27 18.40
C LYS A 126 28.15 0.93 18.72
N LEU A 127 27.38 0.43 17.74
CA LEU A 127 26.01 0.00 17.94
C LEU A 127 25.94 -1.26 18.82
N ALA A 128 26.83 -2.23 18.63
CA ALA A 128 26.90 -3.44 19.45
C ALA A 128 27.24 -3.12 20.91
N GLU A 129 28.26 -2.29 21.14
CA GLU A 129 28.63 -1.82 22.48
C GLU A 129 27.47 -1.09 23.17
N MET A 130 26.77 -0.20 22.44
CA MET A 130 25.61 0.50 22.96
C MET A 130 24.45 -0.47 23.29
N ILE A 131 24.23 -1.48 22.46
CA ILE A 131 23.19 -2.49 22.68
C ILE A 131 23.45 -3.27 23.97
N GLU A 132 24.69 -3.67 24.23
CA GLU A 132 25.07 -4.41 25.45
C GLU A 132 24.82 -3.59 26.71
N ARG A 133 25.29 -2.33 26.72
CA ARG A 133 25.09 -1.41 27.85
C ARG A 133 23.61 -1.18 28.15
N VAL A 134 22.83 -0.80 27.13
CA VAL A 134 21.41 -0.49 27.31
C VAL A 134 20.61 -1.74 27.69
N LYS A 135 20.98 -2.93 27.19
CA LYS A 135 20.34 -4.18 27.62
C LYS A 135 20.65 -4.52 29.07
N ALA A 136 21.87 -4.27 29.54
CA ALA A 136 22.25 -4.48 30.94
C ALA A 136 21.45 -3.54 31.86
N GLU A 137 21.38 -2.25 31.54
CA GLU A 137 20.58 -1.26 32.28
C GLU A 137 19.10 -1.67 32.36
N ILE A 138 18.52 -2.09 31.24
CA ILE A 138 17.11 -2.54 31.21
C ILE A 138 16.90 -3.82 32.02
N ALA A 139 17.88 -4.73 32.04
CA ALA A 139 17.80 -5.96 32.83
C ALA A 139 17.82 -5.65 34.33
N GLU A 140 18.69 -4.74 34.76
CA GLU A 140 18.77 -4.27 36.15
C GLU A 140 17.48 -3.55 36.58
N GLU A 141 16.97 -2.63 35.76
CA GLU A 141 15.70 -1.94 36.05
C GLU A 141 14.52 -2.92 36.11
N LYS A 142 14.48 -3.91 35.22
CA LYS A 142 13.45 -4.96 35.25
C LYS A 142 13.54 -5.83 36.51
N ALA A 143 14.74 -6.13 36.98
CA ALA A 143 14.93 -6.88 38.22
C ALA A 143 14.42 -6.08 39.43
N LYS A 144 14.76 -4.79 39.52
CA LYS A 144 14.28 -3.89 40.58
C LYS A 144 12.76 -3.77 40.60
N LEU A 145 12.14 -3.65 39.42
CA LEU A 145 10.67 -3.56 39.32
C LEU A 145 9.99 -4.83 39.83
N LYS A 146 10.56 -6.00 39.49
CA LYS A 146 10.03 -7.30 39.92
C LYS A 146 10.14 -7.52 41.43
N GLU A 147 11.18 -6.99 42.06
CA GLU A 147 11.42 -7.09 43.51
C GLU A 147 10.53 -6.15 44.33
N GLY A 148 10.08 -5.02 43.75
CA GLY A 148 9.15 -4.09 44.40
C GLY A 148 7.67 -4.48 44.32
N ASP A 149 7.30 -5.41 43.42
CA ASP A 149 5.95 -5.97 43.29
C ASP A 149 5.75 -7.27 44.12
N SER A 150 6.74 -7.67 44.93
CA SER A 150 6.71 -8.86 45.80
C SER A 150 6.56 -8.47 47.27
#